data_AF-A0AAD9ULM0-F1
#
_entry.id   AF-A0AAD9ULM0-F1
#
_cell.length_a   1.000
_cell.length_b   1.000
_cell.length_c   1.000
_cell.angle_alpha   90.00
_cell.angle_beta   90.00
_cell.angle_gamma   90.00
#
_symmetry.space_group_name_H-M   'P 1'
#
loop_
_entity.id
_entity.type
_entity.pdbx_description
1 polymer ?
#
loop_
_entity_poly.entity_id
_entity_poly.type
_entity_poly.pdbx_seq_one_letter_code
_entity_poly.pdbx_strand_id
1 'polypeptide(L)'
;MCGAPSSLDVVLPLPRLSSRSLFANVPAAVSLFGGVNGENINSNEFKAHCIRVVNGLDSAIGLLSDPATLNAQLAHLATQHKAREGVTKGGFSAIAQSFLRVMPQVASCFNPDAWSRCFNRITDGMTDGLPA
;
A
#
# COMPACT_ATOMS: atom_id res chain seq x y z
N MET A 1 27.40 -6.88 -8.56
CA MET A 1 26.86 -5.54 -8.87
C MET A 1 25.34 -5.60 -8.72
N CYS A 2 24.74 -4.68 -7.95
CA CYS A 2 23.27 -4.60 -7.83
C CYS A 2 22.69 -4.15 -9.17
N GLY A 3 21.96 -5.01 -9.88
CA GLY A 3 21.22 -4.64 -11.09
C GLY A 3 19.83 -4.12 -10.72
N ALA A 4 19.42 -2.98 -11.29
CA ALA A 4 18.06 -2.47 -11.11
C ALA A 4 17.07 -3.39 -11.84
N PRO A 5 16.02 -3.90 -11.18
CA PRO A 5 14.92 -4.55 -11.88
C PRO A 5 14.22 -3.52 -12.78
N SER A 6 13.71 -3.96 -13.93
CA SER A 6 13.07 -3.04 -14.88
C SER A 6 11.76 -2.50 -14.27
N SER A 7 11.38 -1.26 -14.64
CA SER A 7 10.18 -0.60 -14.13
C SER A 7 8.89 -1.43 -14.37
N LEU A 8 8.88 -2.24 -15.44
CA LEU A 8 7.77 -3.13 -15.80
C LEU A 8 7.65 -4.37 -14.89
N ASP A 9 8.77 -4.86 -14.34
CA ASP A 9 8.78 -6.05 -13.47
C ASP A 9 8.22 -5.78 -12.08
N VAL A 10 8.13 -4.50 -11.68
CA VAL A 10 7.71 -4.07 -10.33
C VAL A 10 6.27 -3.54 -10.33
N VAL A 11 5.91 -2.71 -11.31
CA VAL A 11 4.65 -1.91 -11.26
C VAL A 11 3.38 -2.77 -11.36
N LEU A 12 3.38 -3.80 -12.21
CA LEU A 12 2.20 -4.64 -12.44
C LEU A 12 1.99 -5.74 -11.37
N PRO A 13 3.03 -6.48 -10.93
CA PRO A 13 2.81 -7.57 -9.98
C PRO A 13 2.76 -7.13 -8.51
N LEU A 14 3.52 -6.10 -8.10
CA LEU A 14 3.68 -5.70 -6.70
C LEU A 14 2.35 -5.48 -5.94
N PRO A 15 1.40 -4.66 -6.43
CA PRO A 15 0.18 -4.38 -5.66
C PRO A 15 -0.74 -5.60 -5.58
N ARG A 16 -0.77 -6.43 -6.62
CA ARG A 16 -1.53 -7.69 -6.61
C ARG A 16 -0.91 -8.68 -5.63
N LEU A 17 0.42 -8.80 -5.60
CA LEU A 17 1.13 -9.69 -4.67
C LEU A 17 0.95 -9.25 -3.22
N SER A 18 1.02 -7.94 -2.96
CA SER A 18 0.82 -7.38 -1.63
C SER A 18 -0.62 -7.59 -1.14
N SER A 19 -1.61 -7.39 -2.02
CA SER A 19 -3.02 -7.67 -1.70
C SER A 19 -3.28 -9.16 -1.48
N ARG A 20 -2.69 -10.04 -2.31
CA ARG A 20 -2.76 -11.49 -2.10
C ARG A 20 -2.16 -11.89 -0.75
N SER A 21 -1.02 -11.31 -0.38
CA SER A 21 -0.41 -11.53 0.93
C SER A 21 -1.32 -11.02 2.05
N LEU A 22 -1.94 -9.86 1.90
CA LEU A 22 -2.90 -9.33 2.88
C LEU A 22 -4.09 -10.28 3.06
N PHE A 23 -4.77 -10.68 1.98
CA PHE A 23 -5.96 -11.54 2.05
C PHE A 23 -5.65 -12.94 2.59
N ALA A 24 -4.45 -13.46 2.36
CA ALA A 24 -4.02 -14.73 2.97
C ALA A 24 -3.82 -14.61 4.49
N ASN A 25 -3.34 -13.47 4.99
CA ASN A 25 -3.05 -13.27 6.42
C ASN A 25 -4.23 -12.66 7.19
N VAL A 26 -5.11 -11.93 6.50
CA VAL A 26 -6.30 -11.29 7.05
C VAL A 26 -7.47 -11.57 6.09
N PRO A 27 -8.06 -12.78 6.11
CA PRO A 27 -9.13 -13.15 5.17
C PRO A 27 -10.35 -12.23 5.25
N ALA A 28 -10.66 -11.71 6.44
CA ALA A 28 -11.73 -10.74 6.63
C ALA A 28 -11.53 -9.42 5.86
N ALA A 29 -10.30 -9.08 5.47
CA ALA A 29 -10.04 -7.87 4.70
C ALA A 29 -10.68 -7.93 3.31
N VAL A 30 -10.90 -9.12 2.73
CA VAL A 30 -11.48 -9.27 1.38
C VAL A 30 -12.82 -8.54 1.24
N SER A 31 -13.67 -8.56 2.28
CA SER A 31 -14.98 -7.92 2.24
C SER A 31 -14.91 -6.40 2.12
N LEU A 32 -13.80 -5.77 2.52
CA LEU A 32 -13.59 -4.33 2.35
C LEU A 32 -13.39 -3.93 0.88
N PHE A 33 -13.05 -4.89 0.01
CA PHE A 33 -12.73 -4.67 -1.39
C PHE A 33 -13.86 -5.14 -2.34
N GLY A 34 -15.09 -5.36 -1.84
CA GLY A 34 -16.23 -5.75 -2.67
C GLY A 34 -16.55 -4.74 -3.79
N GLY A 35 -16.39 -3.43 -3.52
CA GLY A 35 -16.58 -2.38 -4.52
C GLY A 35 -15.55 -2.37 -5.66
N VAL A 36 -14.53 -3.25 -5.61
CA VAL A 36 -13.49 -3.41 -6.63
C VAL A 36 -13.28 -4.88 -7.00
N ASN A 37 -14.23 -5.77 -6.71
CA ASN A 37 -14.15 -7.21 -7.01
C ASN A 37 -12.93 -7.89 -6.37
N GLY A 38 -12.72 -7.65 -5.06
CA GLY A 38 -11.57 -8.14 -4.28
C GLY A 38 -11.49 -9.67 -4.16
N GLU A 39 -12.61 -10.37 -4.35
CA GLU A 39 -12.71 -11.83 -4.44
C GLU A 39 -12.02 -12.39 -5.70
N ASN A 40 -11.97 -11.60 -6.78
CA ASN A 40 -11.25 -11.94 -7.99
C ASN A 40 -10.12 -10.93 -8.24
N ILE A 41 -8.95 -11.19 -7.64
CA ILE A 41 -7.76 -10.34 -7.78
C ILE A 41 -7.21 -10.24 -9.21
N ASN A 42 -7.72 -11.05 -10.14
CA ASN A 42 -7.34 -11.02 -11.55
C ASN A 42 -8.33 -10.23 -12.43
N SER A 43 -9.43 -9.75 -11.84
CA SER A 43 -10.41 -8.86 -12.48
C SER A 43 -9.79 -7.51 -12.90
N ASN A 44 -10.40 -6.85 -13.87
CA ASN A 44 -9.91 -5.55 -14.35
C ASN A 44 -10.16 -4.45 -13.31
N GLU A 45 -11.24 -4.56 -12.55
CA GLU A 45 -11.63 -3.69 -11.44
C GLU A 45 -10.57 -3.72 -10.34
N PHE A 46 -10.14 -4.93 -9.94
CA PHE A 46 -9.14 -5.07 -8.90
C PHE A 46 -7.75 -4.66 -9.36
N LYS A 47 -7.38 -4.94 -10.61
CA LYS A 47 -6.14 -4.43 -11.22
C LYS A 47 -6.12 -2.90 -11.27
N ALA A 48 -7.23 -2.28 -11.67
CA ALA A 48 -7.34 -0.82 -11.67
C ALA A 48 -7.24 -0.25 -10.25
N HIS A 49 -7.81 -0.93 -9.25
CA HIS A 49 -7.64 -0.57 -7.84
C HIS A 49 -6.17 -0.65 -7.40
N CYS A 50 -5.50 -1.76 -7.71
CA CYS A 50 -4.07 -1.95 -7.45
C CYS A 50 -3.21 -0.82 -8.02
N ILE A 51 -3.49 -0.37 -9.25
CA ILE A 51 -2.80 0.76 -9.87
C ILE A 51 -3.03 2.05 -9.07
N ARG A 52 -4.26 2.33 -8.62
CA ARG A 52 -4.55 3.51 -7.77
C ARG A 52 -3.78 3.47 -6.44
N VAL A 53 -3.65 2.28 -5.84
CA VAL A 53 -2.87 2.09 -4.59
C VAL A 53 -1.39 2.38 -4.82
N VAL A 54 -0.77 1.83 -5.87
CA VAL A 54 0.64 2.09 -6.17
C VAL A 54 0.87 3.56 -6.49
N ASN A 55 0.02 4.19 -7.29
CA ASN A 55 0.17 5.60 -7.62
C ASN A 55 0.03 6.49 -6.38
N GLY A 56 -0.85 6.14 -5.44
CA GLY A 56 -0.97 6.83 -4.15
C GLY A 56 0.29 6.69 -3.29
N LEU A 57 0.85 5.48 -3.23
CA LEU A 57 2.10 5.21 -2.51
C LEU A 57 3.31 5.90 -3.17
N ASP A 58 3.43 5.85 -4.49
CA ASP A 58 4.47 6.54 -5.28
C ASP A 58 4.43 8.04 -5.04
N SER A 59 3.23 8.64 -5.08
CA SER A 59 3.05 10.07 -4.75
C SER A 59 3.53 10.39 -3.33
N ALA A 60 3.19 9.57 -2.34
CA ALA A 60 3.63 9.78 -0.96
C ALA A 60 5.15 9.63 -0.79
N ILE A 61 5.76 8.65 -1.46
CA ILE A 61 7.21 8.45 -1.46
C ILE A 61 7.92 9.63 -2.12
N GLY A 62 7.45 10.09 -3.28
CA GLY A 62 8.01 11.23 -4.02
C GLY A 62 7.94 12.55 -3.24
N LEU A 63 6.99 12.66 -2.31
CA LEU A 63 6.82 13.83 -1.44
C LEU A 63 7.60 13.74 -0.12
N LEU A 64 8.36 12.68 0.16
CA LEU A 64 9.12 12.55 1.42
C LEU A 64 10.14 13.68 1.66
N SER A 65 10.60 14.35 0.60
CA SER A 65 11.50 15.51 0.66
C SER A 65 10.77 16.86 0.82
N ASP A 66 9.44 16.89 0.73
CA ASP A 66 8.60 18.08 0.96
C ASP A 66 7.53 17.77 2.02
N PRO A 67 7.87 17.88 3.32
CA PRO A 67 6.97 17.51 4.40
C PRO A 67 5.65 18.28 4.42
N ALA A 68 5.64 19.53 3.94
CA ALA A 68 4.42 20.35 3.93
C ALA A 68 3.41 19.79 2.92
N THR A 69 3.86 19.54 1.69
CA THR A 69 3.02 18.94 0.65
C THR A 69 2.65 17.49 0.99
N LEU A 70 3.59 16.72 1.56
CA LEU A 70 3.29 15.37 2.05
C LEU A 70 2.15 15.38 3.07
N ASN A 71 2.20 16.26 4.07
CA ASN A 71 1.16 16.32 5.09
C ASN A 71 -0.23 16.61 4.50
N ALA A 72 -0.32 17.53 3.54
CA ALA A 72 -1.58 17.82 2.84
C ALA A 72 -2.08 16.60 2.06
N GLN A 73 -1.19 15.91 1.34
CA GLN A 73 -1.53 14.69 0.60
C GLN A 73 -1.99 13.55 1.53
N LEU A 74 -1.30 13.34 2.66
CA LEU A 74 -1.67 12.29 3.62
C LEU A 74 -3.02 12.59 4.29
N ALA A 75 -3.33 13.86 4.58
CA ALA A 75 -4.64 14.25 5.10
C ALA A 75 -5.78 14.00 4.09
N HIS A 76 -5.51 14.24 2.80
CA HIS A 76 -6.44 13.88 1.73
C HIS A 76 -6.67 12.36 1.66
N LEU A 77 -5.60 11.57 1.66
CA LEU A 77 -5.69 10.11 1.68
C LEU A 77 -6.38 9.57 2.94
N ALA A 78 -6.13 10.17 4.11
CA ALA A 78 -6.82 9.80 5.35
C ALA A 78 -8.32 10.01 5.23
N THR A 79 -8.76 11.12 4.62
CA THR A 79 -10.18 11.38 4.34
C THR A 79 -10.79 10.31 3.45
N GLN A 80 -10.08 9.86 2.41
CA GLN A 80 -10.54 8.78 1.54
C GLN A 80 -10.72 7.44 2.28
N HIS A 81 -9.84 7.14 3.25
CA HIS A 81 -9.91 5.90 4.03
C HIS A 81 -10.93 5.97 5.17
N LYS A 82 -11.09 7.12 5.83
CA LYS A 82 -12.15 7.37 6.83
C LYS A 82 -13.55 7.16 6.25
N ALA A 83 -13.74 7.45 4.96
CA ALA A 83 -15.01 7.23 4.26
C ALA A 83 -15.35 5.75 4.00
N ARG A 84 -14.49 4.80 4.43
CA ARG A 84 -14.67 3.36 4.23
C ARG A 84 -14.82 2.68 5.58
N GLU A 85 -16.05 2.26 5.88
CA GLU A 85 -16.34 1.51 7.10
C GLU A 85 -15.53 0.20 7.14
N GLY A 86 -15.04 -0.17 8.33
CA GLY A 86 -14.23 -1.36 8.53
C GLY A 86 -12.73 -1.21 8.23
N VAL A 87 -12.28 -0.05 7.73
CA VAL A 87 -10.85 0.25 7.59
C VAL A 87 -10.28 0.69 8.95
N THR A 88 -9.27 -0.03 9.45
CA THR A 88 -8.65 0.18 10.77
C THR A 88 -7.14 0.43 10.68
N LYS A 89 -6.55 0.96 11.74
CA LYS A 89 -5.09 1.07 11.91
C LYS A 89 -4.41 -0.31 11.85
N GLY A 90 -5.03 -1.32 12.47
CA GLY A 90 -4.58 -2.71 12.35
C GLY A 90 -4.53 -3.23 10.91
N GLY A 91 -5.50 -2.86 10.06
CA GLY A 91 -5.49 -3.20 8.63
C GLY A 91 -4.30 -2.60 7.88
N PHE A 92 -3.95 -1.34 8.19
CA PHE A 92 -2.75 -0.70 7.65
C PHE A 92 -1.45 -1.35 8.14
N SER A 93 -1.41 -1.80 9.40
CA SER A 93 -0.29 -2.58 9.92
C SER A 93 -0.12 -3.91 9.17
N ALA A 94 -1.23 -4.57 8.84
CA ALA A 94 -1.20 -5.83 8.08
C ALA A 94 -0.71 -5.63 6.64
N ILE A 95 -1.13 -4.56 5.94
CA ILE A 95 -0.62 -4.29 4.59
C ILE A 95 0.84 -3.86 4.60
N ALA A 96 1.31 -3.15 5.64
CA ALA A 96 2.73 -2.83 5.82
C ALA A 96 3.60 -4.10 5.87
N GLN A 97 3.15 -5.11 6.62
CA GLN A 97 3.81 -6.42 6.68
C GLN A 97 3.78 -7.15 5.34
N SER A 98 2.69 -7.04 4.58
CA SER A 98 2.61 -7.59 3.23
C SER A 98 3.62 -6.95 2.28
N PHE A 99 3.76 -5.62 2.30
CA PHE A 99 4.79 -4.94 1.52
C PHE A 99 6.20 -5.38 1.94
N LEU A 100 6.48 -5.48 3.23
CA LEU A 100 7.79 -5.96 3.72
C LEU A 100 8.13 -7.38 3.26
N ARG A 101 7.13 -8.26 3.10
CA ARG A 101 7.34 -9.60 2.53
C ARG A 101 7.60 -9.58 1.02
N VAL A 102 6.96 -8.67 0.29
CA VAL A 102 6.99 -8.64 -1.19
C VAL A 102 8.17 -7.83 -1.72
N MET A 103 8.49 -6.69 -1.12
CA MET A 103 9.53 -5.77 -1.61
C MET A 103 10.91 -6.42 -1.82
N PRO A 104 11.44 -7.28 -0.92
CA PRO A 104 12.72 -7.95 -1.13
C PRO A 104 12.75 -8.88 -2.36
N GLN A 105 11.59 -9.32 -2.85
CA GLN A 105 11.49 -10.22 -4.00
C GLN A 105 11.53 -9.47 -5.34
N VAL A 106 11.25 -8.17 -5.33
CA VAL A 106 11.12 -7.36 -6.55
C VAL A 106 12.05 -6.16 -6.59
N ALA A 107 12.65 -5.78 -5.46
CA ALA A 107 13.62 -4.69 -5.36
C ALA A 107 15.00 -5.24 -5.01
N SER A 108 15.95 -5.11 -5.93
CA SER A 108 17.35 -5.45 -5.67
C SER A 108 17.92 -4.56 -4.56
N CYS A 109 18.68 -5.15 -3.64
CA CYS A 109 19.38 -4.43 -2.58
C CYS A 109 18.43 -3.60 -1.69
N PHE A 110 17.22 -4.14 -1.46
CA PHE A 110 16.19 -3.56 -0.61
C PHE A 110 16.67 -3.35 0.84
N ASN A 111 16.44 -2.14 1.37
CA ASN A 111 16.74 -1.80 2.76
C ASN A 111 15.44 -1.88 3.60
N PRO A 112 15.21 -2.98 4.34
CA PRO A 112 13.96 -3.19 5.08
C PRO A 112 13.76 -2.17 6.20
N ASP A 113 14.84 -1.70 6.82
CA ASP A 113 14.78 -0.74 7.93
C ASP A 113 14.39 0.66 7.44
N ALA A 114 15.03 1.12 6.36
CA ALA A 114 14.70 2.39 5.74
C ALA A 114 13.26 2.38 5.21
N TRP A 115 12.87 1.30 4.53
CA TRP A 115 11.50 1.11 4.07
C TRP A 115 10.50 1.16 5.21
N SER A 116 10.71 0.38 6.28
CA SER A 116 9.78 0.33 7.42
C SER A 116 9.59 1.70 8.06
N ARG A 117 10.68 2.44 8.29
CA ARG A 117 10.60 3.78 8.88
C ARG A 117 9.79 4.76 8.00
N CYS A 118 10.06 4.80 6.70
CA CYS A 118 9.36 5.71 5.79
C CYS A 118 7.92 5.28 5.53
N PHE A 119 7.66 3.98 5.38
CA PHE A 119 6.32 3.43 5.18
C PHE A 119 5.43 3.67 6.41
N ASN A 120 5.98 3.51 7.62
CA ASN A 120 5.27 3.84 8.86
C ASN A 120 4.95 5.34 8.91
N ARG A 121 5.91 6.22 8.57
CA ARG A 121 5.64 7.67 8.49
C ARG A 121 4.48 8.01 7.55
N ILE A 122 4.38 7.34 6.40
CA ILE A 122 3.30 7.54 5.43
C ILE A 122 1.96 7.02 6.01
N THR A 123 1.95 5.78 6.51
CA THR A 123 0.74 5.14 7.02
C THR A 123 0.21 5.78 8.31
N ASP A 124 1.06 6.29 9.18
CA ASP A 124 0.65 7.07 10.36
C ASP A 124 -0.17 8.30 9.94
N GLY A 125 0.23 8.98 8.86
CA GLY A 125 -0.54 10.10 8.31
C GLY A 125 -1.85 9.67 7.64
N MET A 126 -1.88 8.54 6.94
CA MET A 126 -3.10 8.02 6.29
C MET A 126 -4.12 7.45 7.28
N THR A 127 -3.67 7.04 8.47
CA THR A 127 -4.50 6.36 9.48
C THR A 127 -4.97 7.28 10.60
N ASP A 128 -4.67 8.58 10.50
CA ASP A 128 -5.25 9.58 11.38
C ASP A 128 -6.78 9.39 11.45
N GLY A 129 -7.35 9.47 12.65
CA GLY A 129 -8.79 9.32 12.91
C GLY A 129 -9.43 7.96 12.57
N LEU A 130 -8.67 6.94 12.18
CA LEU A 130 -9.19 5.57 12.03
C LEU A 130 -9.29 4.84 13.38
N PRO A 131 -10.23 3.89 13.53
CA PRO A 131 -10.26 2.98 14.68
C PRO A 131 -8.99 2.13 14.77
N ALA A 132 -8.67 1.67 15.99
CA ALA A 132 -7.54 0.78 16.25
C ALA A 132 -7.61 -0.51 15.41
#